data_AF-A0A5T4QHS4-F1
#
_entry.id   AF-A0A5T4QHS4-F1
#
_cell.length_a   1.000
_cell.length_b   1.000
_cell.length_c   1.000
_cell.angle_alpha   90.00
_cell.angle_beta   90.00
_cell.angle_gamma   90.00
#
_symmetry.space_group_name_H-M   'P 1'
#
loop_
_entity.id
_entity.type
_entity.pdbx_description
1 polymer ?
#
loop_
_entity_poly.entity_id
_entity_poly.type
_entity_poly.pdbx_seq_one_letter_code
_entity_poly.pdbx_strand_id
1 'polypeptide(L)'
;MPSVSRYRTWLAVPADEIEDLKKAHPPMNGHTPVIWDKEHKLWFARPGADLSRLDRWLPRPQDVSMNGSDPVTEFAQVLENAGLVLKELPVMDGKIHRVPT
;
A
#
# COMPACT_ATOMS: atom_id res chain seq x y z
N MET A 1 -1.03 -16.82 -22.92
CA MET A 1 -1.73 -17.81 -22.06
C MET A 1 -2.14 -17.11 -20.79
N PRO A 2 -3.36 -17.32 -20.27
CA PRO A 2 -3.79 -16.71 -19.01
C PRO A 2 -2.87 -17.21 -17.88
N SER A 3 -2.22 -16.29 -17.17
CA SER A 3 -1.43 -16.61 -15.99
C SER A 3 -2.40 -16.76 -14.82
N VAL A 4 -2.69 -17.97 -14.38
CA VAL A 4 -3.65 -18.23 -13.29
C VAL A 4 -2.90 -18.44 -11.98
N SER A 5 -3.30 -17.75 -10.92
CA SER A 5 -2.65 -17.96 -9.62
C SER A 5 -3.03 -19.30 -9.00
N ARG A 6 -2.04 -20.05 -8.50
CA ARG A 6 -2.31 -21.27 -7.71
C ARG A 6 -2.52 -20.99 -6.21
N TYR A 7 -2.15 -19.80 -5.75
CA TYR A 7 -2.19 -19.41 -4.34
C TYR A 7 -2.91 -18.07 -4.18
N ARG A 8 -3.24 -17.69 -2.94
CA ARG A 8 -3.67 -16.32 -2.68
C ARG A 8 -2.53 -15.36 -3.03
N THR A 9 -2.84 -14.30 -3.77
CA THR A 9 -1.85 -13.29 -4.16
C THR A 9 -2.28 -11.94 -3.63
N TRP A 10 -1.44 -11.32 -2.80
CA TRP A 10 -1.68 -9.97 -2.31
C TRP A 10 -1.54 -8.95 -3.44
N LEU A 11 -2.36 -7.91 -3.41
CA LEU A 11 -2.41 -6.86 -4.43
C LEU A 11 -2.10 -5.50 -3.80
N ALA A 12 -1.28 -4.71 -4.49
CA ALA A 12 -0.99 -3.33 -4.14
C ALA A 12 -1.95 -2.42 -4.92
N VAL A 13 -3.12 -2.14 -4.33
CA VAL A 13 -4.18 -1.36 -4.97
C VAL A 13 -4.26 0.02 -4.32
N PRO A 14 -3.96 1.10 -5.05
CA PRO A 14 -4.23 2.47 -4.59
C PRO A 14 -5.72 2.69 -4.31
N ALA A 15 -6.05 3.56 -3.36
CA ALA A 15 -7.44 3.81 -2.99
C ALA A 15 -8.31 4.28 -4.17
N ASP A 16 -7.73 5.09 -5.05
CA ASP A 16 -8.38 5.62 -6.25
C ASP A 16 -8.65 4.56 -7.34
N GLU A 17 -7.95 3.42 -7.31
CA GLU A 17 -8.06 2.36 -8.33
C GLU A 17 -8.94 1.17 -7.90
N ILE A 18 -9.62 1.25 -6.75
CA ILE A 18 -10.47 0.17 -6.24
C ILE A 18 -11.64 -0.12 -7.18
N GLU A 19 -12.24 0.89 -7.79
CA GLU A 19 -13.33 0.70 -8.76
C GLU A 19 -12.84 0.04 -10.04
N ASP A 20 -11.67 0.45 -10.55
CA ASP A 20 -11.02 -0.17 -11.71
C ASP A 20 -10.67 -1.64 -11.46
N LEU A 21 -10.18 -1.96 -10.26
CA LEU A 21 -9.90 -3.33 -9.85
C LEU A 21 -11.16 -4.22 -9.94
N LYS A 22 -12.28 -3.73 -9.40
CA LYS A 22 -13.57 -4.43 -9.42
C LYS A 22 -14.12 -4.57 -10.84
N LYS A 23 -13.96 -3.54 -11.67
CA LYS A 23 -14.40 -3.54 -13.07
C LYS A 23 -13.58 -4.51 -13.93
N ALA A 24 -12.26 -4.59 -13.70
CA ALA A 24 -11.38 -5.54 -14.37
C ALA A 24 -11.67 -7.00 -13.99
N HIS A 25 -12.25 -7.22 -12.80
CA HIS A 25 -12.52 -8.54 -12.22
C HIS A 25 -13.99 -8.68 -11.78
N PRO A 26 -14.94 -8.70 -12.74
CA PRO A 26 -16.32 -8.96 -12.40
C PRO A 26 -16.47 -10.37 -11.77
N PRO A 27 -17.49 -10.56 -10.92
CA PRO A 27 -17.76 -11.87 -10.33
C PRO A 27 -18.00 -12.91 -11.42
N MET A 28 -17.26 -14.02 -11.36
CA MET A 28 -17.38 -15.13 -12.30
C MET A 28 -17.91 -16.33 -11.52
N ASN A 29 -19.00 -16.95 -11.98
CA ASN A 29 -19.65 -18.08 -11.33
C ASN A 29 -20.04 -17.82 -9.86
N GLY A 30 -20.53 -16.62 -9.55
CA GLY A 30 -20.97 -16.25 -8.18
C GLY A 30 -19.82 -15.96 -7.20
N HIS A 31 -18.57 -15.97 -7.65
CA HIS A 31 -17.41 -15.66 -6.82
C HIS A 31 -16.66 -14.43 -7.35
N THR A 32 -16.35 -13.49 -6.45
CA THR A 32 -15.48 -12.36 -6.75
C THR A 32 -14.02 -12.84 -6.74
N PRO A 33 -13.25 -12.64 -7.83
CA PRO A 33 -11.86 -13.10 -7.91
C PRO A 33 -10.93 -12.37 -6.93
N VAL A 34 -11.31 -11.16 -6.54
CA VAL A 34 -10.53 -10.25 -5.70
C VAL A 34 -11.33 -9.87 -4.46
N ILE A 35 -10.71 -9.93 -3.29
CA ILE A 35 -11.37 -9.75 -1.99
C ILE A 35 -10.55 -8.84 -1.09
N TRP A 36 -11.25 -8.03 -0.30
CA TRP A 36 -10.65 -7.22 0.75
C TRP A 36 -10.46 -8.05 2.02
N ASP A 37 -9.22 -8.13 2.49
CA ASP A 37 -8.89 -8.68 3.80
C ASP A 37 -8.97 -7.57 4.86
N LYS A 38 -9.84 -7.76 5.86
CA LYS A 38 -10.06 -6.76 6.93
C LYS A 38 -8.93 -6.74 7.96
N GLU A 39 -8.22 -7.85 8.16
CA GLU A 39 -7.17 -8.00 9.16
C GLU A 39 -5.88 -7.33 8.68
N HIS A 40 -5.47 -7.66 7.45
CA HIS A 40 -4.29 -7.10 6.81
C HIS A 40 -4.56 -5.77 6.09
N LYS A 41 -5.83 -5.37 5.93
CA LYS A 41 -6.25 -4.17 5.17
C LYS A 41 -5.63 -4.15 3.77
N LEU A 42 -5.67 -5.30 3.09
CA LEU A 42 -5.11 -5.48 1.75
C LEU A 42 -6.09 -6.22 0.86
N TRP A 43 -6.04 -5.92 -0.43
CA TRP A 43 -6.74 -6.69 -1.44
C TRP A 43 -5.94 -7.96 -1.76
N PHE A 44 -6.63 -9.08 -1.97
CA PHE A 44 -6.01 -10.31 -2.45
C PHE A 44 -6.83 -10.96 -3.56
N ALA A 45 -6.12 -11.56 -4.51
CA ALA A 45 -6.69 -12.42 -5.53
C ALA A 45 -6.82 -13.86 -5.00
N ARG A 46 -7.95 -14.50 -5.25
CA ARG A 46 -8.18 -15.91 -4.94
C ARG A 46 -7.33 -16.81 -5.84
N PRO A 47 -7.01 -18.05 -5.39
CA PRO A 47 -6.52 -19.09 -6.28
C PRO A 47 -7.47 -19.28 -7.46
N GLY A 48 -6.93 -19.37 -8.68
CA GLY A 48 -7.68 -19.46 -9.92
C GLY A 48 -8.04 -18.10 -10.54
N ALA A 49 -7.68 -16.97 -9.91
CA ALA A 49 -7.80 -15.66 -10.55
C ALA A 49 -6.77 -15.50 -11.67
N ASP A 50 -7.21 -14.87 -12.76
CA ASP A 50 -6.37 -14.51 -13.90
C ASP A 50 -5.46 -13.32 -13.51
N LEU A 51 -4.18 -13.61 -13.30
CA LEU A 51 -3.16 -12.63 -12.94
C LEU A 51 -2.77 -11.73 -14.10
N SER A 52 -3.01 -12.14 -15.35
CA SER A 52 -2.71 -11.30 -16.52
C SER A 52 -3.54 -10.01 -16.53
N ARG A 53 -4.74 -10.05 -15.93
CA ARG A 53 -5.57 -8.86 -15.70
C ARG A 53 -5.20 -8.09 -14.43
N LEU A 54 -4.48 -8.71 -13.50
CA LEU A 54 -4.04 -8.11 -12.24
C LEU A 54 -2.63 -7.52 -12.31
N ASP A 55 -1.94 -7.63 -13.45
CA ASP A 55 -0.53 -7.26 -13.62
C ASP A 55 -0.20 -5.85 -13.11
N ARG A 56 -1.14 -4.91 -13.29
CA ARG A 56 -1.05 -3.54 -12.79
C ARG A 56 -0.95 -3.45 -11.26
N TRP A 57 -1.65 -4.32 -10.54
CA TRP A 57 -1.76 -4.31 -9.07
C TRP A 57 -0.96 -5.44 -8.41
N LEU A 58 -0.25 -6.25 -9.19
CA LEU A 58 0.68 -7.22 -8.63
C LEU A 58 1.80 -6.48 -7.91
N PRO A 59 2.23 -6.94 -6.72
CA PRO A 59 3.33 -6.33 -5.99
C PRO A 59 4.60 -6.51 -6.82
N ARG A 60 4.98 -5.47 -7.54
CA ARG A 60 6.27 -5.41 -8.21
C ARG A 60 7.25 -4.95 -7.14
N PRO A 61 8.24 -5.79 -6.77
CA PRO A 61 9.22 -5.41 -5.75
C PRO A 61 9.98 -4.11 -6.09
N GLN A 62 9.93 -3.70 -7.36
CA GLN A 62 10.57 -2.52 -7.90
C GLN A 62 9.68 -1.25 -7.86
N ASP A 63 8.34 -1.39 -7.88
CA ASP A 63 7.38 -0.25 -7.79
C ASP A 63 6.94 0.04 -6.35
N VAL A 64 7.11 -0.91 -5.42
CA VAL A 64 7.05 -0.60 -3.99
C VAL A 64 8.35 0.13 -3.67
N SER A 65 8.39 1.42 -4.01
CA SER A 65 9.44 2.32 -3.56
C SER A 65 9.38 2.38 -2.04
N MET A 66 10.14 1.48 -1.40
CA MET A 66 10.70 1.70 -0.07
C MET A 66 11.75 2.84 -0.12
N ASN A 67 11.95 3.49 -1.27
CA ASN A 67 12.67 4.76 -1.41
C ASN A 67 11.78 5.95 -1.00
N GLY A 68 10.78 5.73 -0.15
CA GLY A 68 10.38 6.81 0.75
C GLY A 68 11.64 7.19 1.51
N SER A 69 12.04 8.45 1.41
CA SER A 69 13.04 9.03 2.30
C SER A 69 12.77 8.58 3.72
N ASP A 70 13.83 8.42 4.51
CA ASP A 70 13.68 8.01 5.90
C ASP A 70 12.57 8.84 6.58
N PRO A 71 11.48 8.21 7.07
CA PRO A 71 10.27 8.94 7.48
C PRO A 71 10.53 9.90 8.65
N VAL A 72 11.58 9.62 9.44
CA VAL A 72 12.05 10.53 10.49
C VAL A 72 12.59 11.82 9.88
N THR A 73 13.35 11.72 8.79
CA THR A 73 13.95 12.84 8.07
C THR A 73 12.89 13.71 7.38
N GLU A 74 11.88 13.12 6.72
CA GLU A 74 10.78 13.90 6.12
C GLU A 74 10.01 14.70 7.16
N PHE A 75 9.71 14.05 8.29
CA PHE A 75 9.00 14.71 9.37
C PHE A 75 9.83 15.83 10.00
N ALA A 76 11.15 15.62 10.18
CA ALA A 76 12.06 16.65 10.65
C ALA A 76 12.03 17.89 9.75
N GLN A 77 12.12 17.69 8.43
CA GLN A 77 12.17 18.77 7.45
C GLN A 77 10.89 19.62 7.47
N VAL A 78 9.73 18.99 7.65
CA VAL A 78 8.43 19.69 7.75
C VAL A 78 8.36 20.52 9.03
N LEU A 79 8.85 20.00 10.16
CA LEU A 79 8.88 20.74 11.43
C LEU A 79 9.81 21.95 11.36
N GLU A 80 10.99 21.81 10.77
CA GLU A 80 11.91 22.92 10.55
C GLU A 80 11.30 23.99 9.64
N ASN A 81 10.64 23.59 8.55
CA ASN A 81 9.95 24.52 7.65
C ASN A 81 8.77 25.25 8.34
N ALA A 82 8.14 24.60 9.33
CA ALA A 82 7.13 25.22 10.17
C ALA A 82 7.72 26.15 11.26
N GLY A 83 9.05 26.30 11.33
CA GLY A 83 9.75 27.18 12.25
C GLY A 83 10.07 26.55 13.61
N LEU A 84 9.96 25.23 13.75
CA LEU A 84 10.36 24.54 14.98
C LEU A 84 11.87 24.28 14.97
N VAL A 85 12.52 24.53 16.10
CA VAL A 85 13.96 24.25 16.26
C VAL A 85 14.15 22.82 16.76
N LEU A 86 14.63 21.94 15.88
CA LEU A 86 14.97 20.56 16.24
C LEU A 86 16.44 20.48 16.68
N LYS A 87 16.69 20.00 17.91
CA LYS A 87 18.06 19.68 18.37
C LYS A 87 18.52 18.31 17.90
N GLU A 88 17.57 17.38 17.75
CA GLU A 88 17.76 16.01 17.33
C GLU A 88 16.60 15.58 16.43
N LEU A 89 16.76 14.46 15.74
CA LEU A 89 15.72 13.90 14.88
C LEU A 89 14.45 13.56 15.68
N PRO A 90 13.25 13.74 15.09
CA PRO A 90 12.00 13.42 15.76
C PRO A 90 11.90 11.94 16.15
N VAL A 91 11.44 11.68 17.38
CA VAL A 91 11.20 10.32 17.86
C VAL A 91 9.76 9.91 17.52
N MET A 92 9.60 8.90 16.67
CA MET A 92 8.29 8.38 16.25
C MET A 92 7.77 7.28 17.20
N ASP A 93 7.76 7.52 18.51
CA ASP A 93 7.30 6.55 19.53
C ASP A 93 5.82 6.70 19.92
N GLY A 94 5.10 7.62 19.27
CA GLY A 94 3.70 7.92 19.56
C GLY A 94 3.46 8.72 20.85
N LYS A 95 4.52 9.18 21.52
CA LYS A 95 4.41 10.07 22.69
C LYS A 95 4.56 11.53 22.27
N ILE A 96 4.10 12.42 23.14
CA ILE A 96 4.23 13.87 22.92
C ILE A 96 5.65 14.30 23.32
N HIS A 97 6.39 14.83 22.35
CA HIS A 97 7.69 15.46 22.57
C HIS A 97 7.58 16.96 22.31
N ARG A 98 8.20 17.78 23.17
CA ARG A 98 8.21 19.25 23.03
C ARG A 98 9.53 19.70 22.45
N VAL A 99 9.46 20.60 21.48
CA VAL A 99 10.65 21.32 21.02
C VAL A 99 11.02 22.42 22.01
N PRO A 100 12.32 22.77 22.13
CA PRO A 100 12.72 23.96 22.84
C PRO A 100 12.12 25.21 22.18
N THR A 101 11.65 26.15 22.99
CA THR A 101 11.24 27.49 22.54
C THR A 101 12.44 28.42 22.45
#